data_AF-A0A4P6FM92-F1
#
_entry.id   AF-A0A4P6FM92-F1
#
_cell.length_a   1.000
_cell.length_b   1.000
_cell.length_c   1.000
_cell.angle_alpha   90.00
_cell.angle_beta   90.00
_cell.angle_gamma   90.00
#
_symmetry.space_group_name_H-M   'P 1'
#
loop_
_entity.id
_entity.type
_entity.pdbx_description
1 polymer ?
#
loop_
_entity_poly.entity_id
_entity_poly.type
_entity_poly.pdbx_seq_one_letter_code
_entity_poly.pdbx_strand_id
1 'polypeptide(L)'
;MKTPFDTALRIQQREIDRVGMAIGAETSQLVALEQAKQAALATATAEVQLAGSDPMMSSFAYVSRMRMLRERLEQDRSASAARLDRLRDEATDVYGSMKAMETAADGYRASAALAAATAEQAMIDDISNAALLRARRTAARERRP
;
A
#
# COMPACT_ATOMS: atom_id res chain seq x y z
N MET A 1 -17.42 15.49 7.32
CA MET A 1 -18.48 14.84 6.51
C MET A 1 -18.07 13.41 6.27
N LYS A 2 -18.92 12.43 6.63
CA LYS A 2 -18.63 11.00 6.44
C LYS A 2 -18.94 10.64 4.99
N THR A 3 -18.04 9.97 4.28
CA THR A 3 -18.29 9.54 2.89
C THR A 3 -18.70 8.06 2.86
N PRO A 4 -19.46 7.62 1.83
CA PRO A 4 -19.75 6.19 1.64
C PRO A 4 -18.48 5.34 1.47
N PHE A 5 -17.34 5.96 1.14
CA PHE A 5 -16.06 5.31 0.87
C PHE A 5 -15.22 5.09 2.14
N ASP A 6 -15.56 5.70 3.27
CA ASP A 6 -14.71 5.68 4.48
C ASP A 6 -14.41 4.26 4.99
N THR A 7 -15.39 3.36 4.93
CA THR A 7 -15.19 1.95 5.33
C THR A 7 -14.27 1.22 4.36
N ALA A 8 -14.42 1.44 3.05
CA ALA A 8 -13.59 0.82 2.02
C ALA A 8 -12.14 1.32 2.09
N LEU A 9 -11.94 2.64 2.28
CA LEU A 9 -10.61 3.24 2.48
C LEU A 9 -9.90 2.65 3.70
N ARG A 10 -10.63 2.45 4.81
CA ARG A 10 -10.05 1.83 6.01
C ARG A 10 -9.66 0.36 5.79
N ILE A 11 -10.42 -0.38 4.99
CA ILE A 11 -10.06 -1.76 4.63
C ILE A 11 -8.80 -1.74 3.76
N GLN A 12 -8.74 -0.86 2.78
CA GLN A 12 -7.56 -0.75 1.91
C GLN A 12 -6.30 -0.32 2.66
N GLN A 13 -6.41 0.58 3.64
CA GLN A 13 -5.27 0.94 4.47
C GLN A 13 -4.70 -0.26 5.22
N ARG A 14 -5.55 -1.12 5.77
CA ARG A 14 -5.10 -2.35 6.45
C ARG A 14 -4.43 -3.31 5.49
N GLU A 15 -4.89 -3.35 4.24
CA GLU A 15 -4.30 -4.19 3.22
C GLU A 15 -2.91 -3.69 2.80
N ILE A 16 -2.73 -2.37 2.67
CA ILE A 16 -1.42 -1.75 2.48
C ILE A 16 -0.48 -2.11 3.62
N ASP A 17 -0.94 -1.97 4.87
CA ASP A 17 -0.13 -2.30 6.04
C ASP A 17 0.27 -3.79 6.04
N ARG A 18 -0.67 -4.68 5.68
CA ARG A 18 -0.44 -6.13 5.55
C ARG A 18 0.64 -6.44 4.51
N VAL A 19 0.51 -5.88 3.31
CA VAL A 19 1.47 -6.11 2.22
C VAL A 19 2.84 -5.51 2.57
N GLY A 20 2.87 -4.32 3.16
CA GLY A 20 4.10 -3.68 3.63
C GLY A 20 4.86 -4.54 4.66
N MET A 21 4.14 -5.12 5.63
CA MET A 21 4.74 -6.06 6.60
C MET A 21 5.29 -7.32 5.92
N ALA A 22 4.55 -7.89 4.96
CA ALA A 22 4.99 -9.07 4.22
C ALA A 22 6.26 -8.79 3.38
N ILE A 23 6.33 -7.64 2.70
CA ILE A 23 7.53 -7.18 1.99
C ILE A 23 8.72 -7.06 2.94
N GLY A 24 8.51 -6.45 4.12
CA GLY A 24 9.55 -6.33 5.15
C GLY A 24 10.07 -7.68 5.64
N ALA A 25 9.17 -8.65 5.82
CA ALA A 25 9.52 -10.01 6.22
C ALA A 25 10.36 -10.74 5.16
N GLU A 26 9.95 -10.74 3.89
CA GLU A 26 10.73 -11.37 2.81
C GLU A 26 12.07 -10.67 2.57
N THR A 27 12.13 -9.33 2.70
CA THR A 27 13.39 -8.59 2.60
C THR A 27 14.35 -9.01 3.72
N SER A 28 13.85 -9.15 4.95
CA SER A 28 14.64 -9.63 6.09
C SER A 28 15.11 -11.06 5.89
N GLN A 29 14.27 -11.93 5.31
CA GLN A 29 14.61 -13.30 4.96
C GLN A 29 15.74 -13.37 3.93
N LEU A 30 15.70 -12.54 2.88
CA LEU A 30 16.77 -12.46 1.87
C LEU A 30 18.10 -12.03 2.49
N VAL A 31 18.08 -11.06 3.41
CA VAL A 31 19.29 -10.62 4.14
C VAL A 31 19.83 -11.77 5.00
N ALA A 32 18.97 -12.49 5.72
CA ALA A 32 19.38 -13.63 6.53
C ALA A 32 19.99 -14.76 5.68
N LEU A 33 19.41 -15.04 4.51
CA LEU A 33 19.93 -16.04 3.57
C LEU A 33 21.30 -15.66 3.02
N GLU A 34 21.51 -14.37 2.69
CA GLU A 34 22.83 -13.90 2.24
C GLU A 34 23.87 -13.99 3.37
N GLN A 35 23.52 -13.63 4.60
CA GLN A 35 24.40 -13.81 5.76
C GLN A 35 24.74 -15.29 6.00
N ALA A 36 23.75 -16.18 5.90
CA ALA A 36 23.96 -17.63 6.03
C ALA A 36 24.90 -18.17 4.94
N LYS A 37 24.77 -17.67 3.70
CA LYS A 37 25.67 -18.01 2.59
C LYS A 37 27.10 -17.52 2.86
N GLN A 38 27.29 -16.30 3.34
CA GLN A 38 28.62 -15.78 3.69
C GLN A 38 29.26 -16.59 4.82
N ALA A 39 28.50 -16.93 5.86
CA ALA A 39 28.96 -17.80 6.95
C ALA A 39 29.36 -19.20 6.43
N ALA A 40 28.54 -19.80 5.57
CA ALA A 40 28.81 -21.08 4.93
C ALA A 40 30.12 -21.06 4.11
N LEU A 41 30.39 -19.97 3.37
CA LEU A 41 31.63 -19.80 2.61
C LEU A 41 32.86 -19.64 3.52
N ALA A 42 32.73 -18.90 4.62
CA ALA A 42 33.81 -18.73 5.59
C ALA A 42 34.20 -20.08 6.22
N THR A 43 33.22 -20.87 6.65
CA THR A 43 33.46 -22.22 7.20
C THR A 43 34.09 -23.14 6.15
N ALA A 44 33.63 -23.07 4.88
CA ALA A 44 34.20 -23.88 3.80
C ALA A 44 35.67 -23.58 3.54
N THR A 45 36.03 -22.30 3.59
CA THR A 45 37.41 -21.87 3.40
C THR A 45 38.31 -22.39 4.53
N ALA A 46 37.82 -22.33 5.78
CA ALA A 46 38.56 -22.86 6.93
C ALA A 46 38.77 -24.38 6.86
N GLU A 47 37.75 -25.15 6.47
CA GLU A 47 37.88 -26.60 6.34
C GLU A 47 38.85 -27.01 5.23
N VAL A 48 38.82 -26.32 4.08
CA VAL A 48 39.74 -26.59 2.97
C VAL A 48 41.19 -26.30 3.38
N GLN A 49 41.43 -25.23 4.16
CA GLN A 49 42.75 -24.94 4.70
C GLN A 49 43.24 -26.03 5.66
N LEU A 50 42.37 -26.52 6.54
CA LEU A 50 42.69 -27.59 7.48
C LEU A 50 42.99 -28.91 6.76
N ALA A 51 42.14 -29.32 5.82
CA ALA A 51 42.37 -30.54 5.04
C ALA A 51 43.60 -30.46 4.13
N GLY A 52 43.95 -29.26 3.64
CA GLY A 52 45.21 -29.05 2.90
C GLY A 52 46.47 -29.19 3.77
N SER A 53 46.35 -29.04 5.10
CA SER A 53 47.46 -29.16 6.05
C SER A 53 47.70 -30.58 6.55
N ASP A 54 46.74 -31.49 6.40
CA ASP A 54 46.86 -32.90 6.79
C ASP A 54 46.47 -33.84 5.63
N PRO A 55 47.44 -34.52 4.99
CA PRO A 55 47.19 -35.48 3.91
C PRO A 55 46.32 -36.67 4.29
N MET A 56 46.14 -36.97 5.58
CA MET A 56 45.28 -38.06 6.07
C MET A 56 43.82 -37.60 6.27
N MET A 57 43.53 -36.29 6.25
CA MET A 57 42.17 -35.77 6.37
C MET A 57 41.43 -35.77 5.03
N SER A 58 40.36 -36.56 4.92
CA SER A 58 39.46 -36.53 3.76
C SER A 58 38.37 -35.46 3.91
N SER A 59 38.31 -34.52 2.97
CA SER A 59 37.30 -33.44 2.93
C SER A 59 36.05 -33.79 2.12
N PHE A 60 35.95 -34.98 1.53
CA PHE A 60 34.90 -35.32 0.56
C PHE A 60 33.48 -35.21 1.15
N ALA A 61 33.26 -35.73 2.35
CA ALA A 61 31.96 -35.65 3.03
C ALA A 61 31.59 -34.20 3.37
N TYR A 62 32.57 -33.37 3.71
CA TYR A 62 32.38 -31.94 3.96
C TYR A 62 31.99 -31.19 2.69
N VAL A 63 32.73 -31.39 1.60
CA VAL A 63 32.46 -30.76 0.29
C VAL A 63 31.06 -31.11 -0.21
N SER A 64 30.65 -32.37 -0.07
CA SER A 64 29.30 -32.82 -0.43
C SER A 64 28.22 -32.10 0.39
N ARG A 65 28.39 -31.98 1.72
CA ARG A 65 27.46 -31.22 2.58
C ARG A 65 27.38 -29.75 2.18
N MET A 66 28.52 -29.11 1.90
CA MET A 66 28.55 -27.70 1.51
C MET A 66 27.90 -27.44 0.16
N ARG A 67 28.02 -28.37 -0.79
CA ARG A 67 27.31 -28.30 -2.06
C ARG A 67 25.80 -28.33 -1.86
N MET A 68 25.29 -29.30 -1.10
CA MET A 68 23.85 -29.40 -0.79
C MET A 68 23.34 -28.15 -0.06
N LEU A 69 24.12 -27.62 0.89
CA LEU A 69 23.77 -26.39 1.60
C LEU A 69 23.68 -25.19 0.65
N ARG A 70 24.62 -25.04 -0.28
CA ARG A 70 24.59 -23.96 -1.28
C ARG A 70 23.40 -24.07 -2.23
N GLU A 71 23.10 -25.28 -2.69
CA GLU A 71 21.94 -25.53 -3.54
C GLU A 71 20.64 -25.18 -2.81
N ARG A 72 20.52 -25.57 -1.54
CA ARG A 72 19.36 -25.21 -0.70
C ARG A 72 19.24 -23.70 -0.46
N LEU A 73 20.34 -23.02 -0.11
CA LEU A 73 20.33 -21.58 0.12
C LEU A 73 19.95 -20.80 -1.15
N GLU A 74 20.38 -21.25 -2.32
CA GLU A 74 20.01 -20.62 -3.59
C GLU A 74 18.54 -20.87 -3.94
N GLN A 75 18.02 -22.07 -3.68
CA GLN A 75 16.59 -22.36 -3.82
C GLN A 75 15.75 -21.48 -2.90
N ASP A 76 16.13 -21.36 -1.63
CA ASP A 76 15.44 -20.53 -0.65
C ASP A 76 15.49 -19.03 -1.04
N ARG A 77 16.64 -18.57 -1.55
CA ARG A 77 16.82 -17.21 -2.06
C ARG A 77 15.93 -16.93 -3.27
N SER A 78 15.91 -17.83 -4.25
CA SER A 78 15.05 -17.74 -5.44
C SER A 78 13.57 -17.71 -5.05
N ALA A 79 13.16 -18.59 -4.14
CA ALA A 79 11.78 -18.65 -3.66
C ALA A 79 11.36 -17.37 -2.92
N SER A 80 12.24 -16.82 -2.08
CA SER A 80 11.99 -15.56 -1.36
C SER A 80 11.96 -14.35 -2.30
N ALA A 81 12.86 -14.29 -3.30
CA ALA A 81 12.84 -13.26 -4.33
C ALA A 81 11.53 -13.30 -5.15
N ALA A 82 11.09 -14.48 -5.58
CA ALA A 82 9.83 -14.64 -6.31
C ALA A 82 8.59 -14.32 -5.45
N ARG A 83 8.66 -14.49 -4.12
CA ARG A 83 7.61 -14.02 -3.21
C ARG A 83 7.62 -12.49 -3.09
N LEU A 84 8.80 -11.89 -2.97
CA LEU A 84 8.95 -10.44 -2.90
C LEU A 84 8.44 -9.74 -4.16
N ASP A 85 8.72 -10.28 -5.35
CA ASP A 85 8.23 -9.71 -6.60
C ASP A 85 6.70 -9.75 -6.68
N ARG A 86 6.09 -10.88 -6.31
CA ARG A 86 4.62 -10.98 -6.22
C ARG A 86 4.02 -10.00 -5.22
N LEU A 87 4.66 -9.80 -4.07
CA LEU A 87 4.20 -8.84 -3.07
C LEU A 87 4.32 -7.39 -3.55
N ARG A 88 5.30 -7.08 -4.42
CA ARG A 88 5.43 -5.75 -5.03
C ARG A 88 4.36 -5.49 -6.08
N ASP A 89 4.01 -6.51 -6.86
CA ASP A 89 2.88 -6.43 -7.79
C ASP A 89 1.57 -6.23 -7.01
N GLU A 90 1.35 -7.02 -5.96
CA GLU A 90 0.19 -6.88 -5.06
C GLU A 90 0.15 -5.50 -4.41
N ALA A 91 1.28 -4.98 -3.94
CA ALA A 91 1.36 -3.63 -3.39
C ALA A 91 0.92 -2.57 -4.42
N THR A 92 1.38 -2.71 -5.66
CA THR A 92 1.02 -1.78 -6.75
C THR A 92 -0.49 -1.76 -6.99
N ASP A 93 -1.12 -2.93 -7.03
CA ASP A 93 -2.56 -3.06 -7.22
C ASP A 93 -3.37 -2.46 -6.05
N VAL A 94 -2.94 -2.73 -4.82
CA VAL A 94 -3.60 -2.22 -3.61
C VAL A 94 -3.47 -0.69 -3.54
N TYR A 95 -2.27 -0.14 -3.80
CA TYR A 95 -2.07 1.31 -3.83
C TYR A 95 -2.87 1.98 -4.94
N GLY A 96 -2.92 1.39 -6.13
CA GLY A 96 -3.73 1.89 -7.24
C GLY A 96 -5.23 1.93 -6.87
N SER A 97 -5.72 0.85 -6.26
CA SER A 97 -7.11 0.74 -5.80
C SER A 97 -7.45 1.77 -4.71
N MET A 98 -6.57 1.95 -3.72
CA MET A 98 -6.73 2.98 -2.70
C MET A 98 -6.81 4.37 -3.34
N LYS A 99 -5.92 4.68 -4.29
CA LYS A 99 -5.88 6.01 -4.89
C LYS A 99 -7.12 6.34 -5.71
N ALA A 100 -7.68 5.34 -6.40
CA ALA A 100 -8.95 5.49 -7.10
C ALA A 100 -10.10 5.78 -6.11
N MET A 101 -10.14 5.08 -4.97
CA MET A 101 -11.16 5.31 -3.93
C MET A 101 -11.03 6.68 -3.28
N GLU A 102 -9.81 7.15 -2.99
CA GLU A 102 -9.58 8.52 -2.48
C GLU A 102 -10.13 9.56 -3.44
N THR A 103 -9.83 9.39 -4.73
CA THR A 103 -10.29 10.30 -5.79
C THR A 103 -11.82 10.33 -5.88
N ALA A 104 -12.48 9.17 -5.78
CA ALA A 104 -13.93 9.08 -5.74
C ALA A 104 -14.53 9.75 -4.48
N ALA A 105 -13.89 9.58 -3.32
CA ALA A 105 -14.29 10.22 -2.08
C ALA A 105 -14.14 11.75 -2.16
N ASP A 106 -13.08 12.26 -2.76
CA ASP A 106 -12.87 13.68 -3.01
C ASP A 106 -13.92 14.26 -3.95
N GLY A 107 -14.22 13.56 -5.05
CA GLY A 107 -15.29 13.94 -5.97
C GLY A 107 -16.66 14.00 -5.29
N TYR A 108 -16.97 13.03 -4.43
CA TYR A 108 -18.20 13.03 -3.62
C TYR A 108 -18.25 14.22 -2.64
N ARG A 109 -17.11 14.55 -2.01
CA ARG A 109 -17.04 15.70 -1.11
C ARG A 109 -17.27 17.01 -1.85
N ALA A 110 -16.66 17.17 -3.02
CA ALA A 110 -16.85 18.35 -3.86
C ALA A 110 -18.30 18.49 -4.34
N SER A 111 -18.92 17.41 -4.80
CA SER A 111 -20.31 17.44 -5.28
C SER A 111 -21.30 17.74 -4.14
N ALA A 112 -21.10 17.15 -2.96
CA ALA A 112 -21.92 17.44 -1.79
C ALA A 112 -21.80 18.90 -1.34
N ALA A 113 -20.59 19.46 -1.36
CA ALA A 113 -20.36 20.87 -1.03
C ALA A 113 -21.04 21.81 -2.04
N LEU A 114 -20.93 21.51 -3.34
CA LEU A 114 -21.61 22.27 -4.38
C LEU A 114 -23.13 22.21 -4.24
N ALA A 115 -23.69 21.02 -3.96
CA ALA A 115 -25.12 20.85 -3.76
C ALA A 115 -25.63 21.65 -2.54
N ALA A 116 -24.87 21.66 -1.44
CA ALA A 116 -25.19 22.46 -0.26
C ALA A 116 -25.18 23.96 -0.55
N ALA A 117 -24.13 24.47 -1.21
CA ALA A 117 -24.04 25.88 -1.61
C ALA A 117 -25.17 26.28 -2.56
N THR A 118 -25.50 25.42 -3.54
CA THR A 118 -26.60 25.66 -4.48
C THR A 118 -27.95 25.74 -3.75
N ALA A 119 -28.18 24.85 -2.78
CA ALA A 119 -29.40 24.87 -1.98
C ALA A 119 -29.51 26.12 -1.10
N GLU A 120 -28.42 26.56 -0.49
CA GLU A 120 -28.36 27.80 0.30
C GLU A 120 -28.68 29.02 -0.56
N GLN A 121 -28.07 29.13 -1.74
CA GLN A 121 -28.35 30.23 -2.67
C GLN A 121 -29.81 30.24 -3.13
N ALA A 122 -30.37 29.07 -3.47
CA ALA A 122 -31.78 28.97 -3.86
C ALA A 122 -32.72 29.46 -2.75
N MET A 123 -32.43 29.16 -1.48
CA MET A 123 -33.20 29.67 -0.34
C MET A 123 -33.12 31.20 -0.22
N ILE A 124 -31.93 31.78 -0.41
CA ILE A 124 -31.74 33.24 -0.38
C ILE A 124 -32.51 33.92 -1.51
N ASP A 125 -32.45 33.35 -2.71
CA ASP A 125 -33.14 33.87 -3.89
C ASP A 125 -34.66 33.81 -3.71
N ASP A 126 -35.19 32.72 -3.15
CA ASP A 126 -36.62 32.56 -2.85
C ASP A 126 -37.12 33.59 -1.84
N ILE A 127 -36.36 33.82 -0.75
CA ILE A 127 -36.68 34.84 0.25
C ILE A 127 -36.67 36.24 -0.38
N SER A 128 -35.66 36.54 -1.17
CA SER A 128 -35.49 37.84 -1.83
C SER A 128 -36.62 38.11 -2.84
N ASN A 129 -36.97 37.09 -3.65
CA ASN A 129 -38.08 37.15 -4.59
C ASN A 129 -39.42 37.34 -3.88
N ALA A 130 -39.66 36.62 -2.76
CA ALA A 130 -40.86 36.79 -1.96
C ALA A 130 -40.98 38.22 -1.39
N ALA A 131 -39.87 38.79 -0.89
CA ALA A 131 -39.83 40.17 -0.40
C ALA A 131 -40.12 41.18 -1.51
N LEU A 132 -39.50 41.01 -2.69
CA LEU A 132 -39.73 41.88 -3.85
C LEU A 132 -41.20 41.83 -4.32
N LEU A 133 -41.81 40.65 -4.38
CA LEU A 133 -43.21 40.48 -4.75
C LEU A 133 -44.15 41.15 -3.74
N ARG A 134 -43.84 41.06 -2.43
CA ARG A 134 -44.61 41.78 -1.39
C ARG A 134 -44.51 43.29 -1.57
N ALA A 135 -43.30 43.83 -1.76
CA ALA A 135 -43.08 45.26 -1.99
C ALA A 135 -43.79 45.79 -3.24
N ARG A 136 -43.80 45.00 -4.33
CA ARG A 136 -44.56 45.35 -5.55
C ARG A 136 -46.07 45.37 -5.30
N ARG A 137 -46.60 44.44 -4.50
CA ARG A 137 -48.03 44.40 -4.15
C ARG A 137 -48.45 45.59 -3.29
N THR A 138 -47.63 45.99 -2.32
CA THR A 138 -47.92 47.17 -1.49
C THR A 138 -47.90 48.46 -2.32
N ALA A 139 -46.85 48.66 -3.14
CA ALA A 139 -46.77 49.82 -4.03
C ALA A 139 -47.92 49.89 -5.06
N ALA A 140 -48.37 48.74 -5.57
CA ALA A 140 -49.53 48.69 -6.47
C ALA A 140 -50.86 49.02 -5.77
N ARG A 141 -50.99 48.73 -4.47
CA ARG A 141 -52.16 49.13 -3.67
C ARG A 141 -52.17 50.63 -3.40
N GLU A 142 -51.03 51.23 -3.10
CA GLU A 142 -50.89 52.68 -2.86
C GLU A 142 -51.15 53.51 -4.12
N ARG A 143 -50.99 52.92 -5.32
CA ARG A 143 -51.24 53.59 -6.61
C ARG A 143 -52.67 53.43 -7.15
N ARG A 144 -53.55 52.69 -6.48
CA ARG A 144 -54.97 52.61 -6.86
C ARG A 144 -55.74 53.73 -6.12
N PRO A 145 -56.38 54.68 -6.83
CA PRO A 145 -57.13 55.77 -6.22
C PRO A 145 -58.36 55.30 -5.44
#